data_AF-A0A357R410-F1
#
_entry.id   AF-A0A357R410-F1
#
_cell.length_a   1.000
_cell.length_b   1.000
_cell.length_c   1.000
_cell.angle_alpha   90.00
_cell.angle_beta   90.00
_cell.angle_gamma   90.00
#
_symmetry.space_group_name_H-M   'P 1'
#
loop_
_entity.id
_entity.type
_entity.pdbx_description
1 polymer ?
#
loop_
_entity_poly.entity_id
_entity_poly.type
_entity_poly.pdbx_seq_one_letter_code
_entity_poly.pdbx_strand_id
1 'polypeptide(L)'
;MTEVKKGGVPARQEIQQKYKWDLESVYADDAGWEKDFAKVKELSEKIKGYSGRLGEGAKTLLECLKLRDEIMVLGAQVIVFANLRRDEDTAHSKHQGMADRAGSLGVELQTAVSFIEPELLSLEDGRVSGFLSEEPGLDEYRQFLNNVLRRKPHTLSPREEQLLAMAGEMDDAPYNIFSMLNNADMRFP
;
A
#
# COMPACT_ATOMS: atom_id res chain seq x y z
N MET A 1 28.17 33.14 -15.78
CA MET A 1 28.06 33.84 -14.49
C MET A 1 26.66 34.45 -14.45
N THR A 2 25.72 33.75 -13.85
CA THR A 2 24.32 34.17 -13.81
C THR A 2 24.11 34.98 -12.53
N GLU A 3 23.65 36.22 -12.67
CA GLU A 3 23.38 37.12 -11.56
C GLU A 3 22.37 36.51 -10.58
N VAL A 4 22.79 36.35 -9.33
CA VAL A 4 21.89 36.04 -8.21
C VAL A 4 21.08 37.30 -7.92
N LYS A 5 19.80 37.33 -8.33
CA LYS A 5 18.86 38.39 -7.95
C LYS A 5 18.72 38.42 -6.43
N LYS A 6 19.28 39.44 -5.78
CA LYS A 6 19.01 39.76 -4.37
C LYS A 6 17.51 40.07 -4.21
N GLY A 7 16.77 39.20 -3.53
CA GLY A 7 15.39 39.43 -3.10
C GLY A 7 14.35 38.34 -3.44
N GLY A 8 14.74 37.24 -4.10
CA GLY A 8 13.85 36.11 -4.39
C GLY A 8 13.90 34.99 -3.34
N VAL A 9 12.85 34.15 -3.29
CA VAL A 9 12.91 32.85 -2.59
C VAL A 9 13.97 31.98 -3.28
N PRO A 10 14.97 31.44 -2.56
CA PRO A 10 16.05 30.66 -3.16
C PRO A 10 15.55 29.36 -3.78
N ALA A 11 16.18 28.91 -4.87
CA ALA A 11 15.88 27.61 -5.46
C ALA A 11 16.35 26.46 -4.52
N ARG A 12 15.74 25.28 -4.62
CA ARG A 12 16.07 24.13 -3.76
C ARG A 12 17.57 23.79 -3.77
N GLN A 13 18.22 23.92 -4.93
CA GLN A 13 19.65 23.63 -5.11
C GLN A 13 20.55 24.63 -4.38
N GLU A 14 20.08 25.86 -4.15
CA GLU A 14 20.81 26.96 -3.51
C GLU A 14 20.79 26.91 -1.97
N ILE A 15 19.92 26.07 -1.39
CA ILE A 15 19.82 25.87 0.06
C ILE A 15 21.05 25.10 0.58
N GLN A 16 21.61 25.51 1.71
CA GLN A 16 22.74 24.81 2.36
C GLN A 16 22.31 23.42 2.84
N GLN A 17 23.19 22.41 2.71
CA GLN A 17 22.88 21.01 3.05
C GLN A 17 22.36 20.83 4.49
N LYS A 18 22.87 21.60 5.47
CA LYS A 18 22.44 21.54 6.87
C LYS A 18 20.96 21.89 7.11
N TYR A 19 20.30 22.48 6.12
CA TYR A 19 18.87 22.82 6.13
C TYR A 19 18.04 21.91 5.22
N LYS A 20 18.66 20.87 4.64
CA LYS A 20 17.99 19.82 3.87
C LYS A 20 17.87 18.58 4.74
N TRP A 21 16.78 17.83 4.60
CA TRP A 21 16.75 16.45 5.07
C TRP A 21 17.78 15.60 4.31
N ASP A 22 18.21 14.50 4.92
CA ASP A 22 19.14 13.55 4.32
C ASP A 22 18.33 12.42 3.67
N LEU A 23 18.18 12.47 2.34
CA LEU A 23 17.52 11.40 1.60
C LEU A 23 18.56 10.37 1.10
N GLU A 24 19.82 10.78 1.05
CA GLU A 24 20.95 9.94 0.68
C GLU A 24 21.16 8.78 1.66
N SER A 25 20.69 8.92 2.91
CA SER A 25 20.64 7.82 3.89
C SER A 25 19.67 6.69 3.53
N VAL A 26 18.68 6.95 2.67
CA VAL A 26 17.70 5.96 2.19
C VAL A 26 18.18 5.34 0.88
N TYR A 27 18.52 6.18 -0.09
CA TYR A 27 19.19 5.78 -1.34
C TYR A 27 20.27 6.80 -1.68
N ALA A 28 21.51 6.32 -1.83
CA ALA A 28 22.65 7.18 -2.16
C ALA A 28 22.46 7.93 -3.49
N ASP A 29 21.75 7.30 -4.44
CA ASP A 29 21.40 7.87 -5.73
C ASP A 29 20.10 7.25 -6.29
N ASP A 30 19.64 7.79 -7.41
CA ASP A 30 18.43 7.30 -8.07
C ASP A 30 18.60 5.90 -8.65
N ALA A 31 19.83 5.42 -8.89
CA ALA A 31 20.06 4.06 -9.40
C ALA A 31 19.76 3.01 -8.33
N GLY A 32 20.06 3.29 -7.07
CA GLY A 32 19.62 2.48 -5.93
C GLY A 32 18.10 2.36 -5.87
N TRP A 33 17.40 3.49 -6.05
CA TRP A 33 15.94 3.50 -6.10
C TRP A 33 15.38 2.69 -7.28
N GLU A 34 15.94 2.85 -8.49
CA GLU A 34 15.49 2.11 -9.68
C GLU A 34 15.64 0.59 -9.53
N LYS A 35 16.74 0.15 -8.90
CA LYS A 35 16.98 -1.26 -8.60
C LYS A 35 15.91 -1.83 -7.69
N ASP A 36 15.61 -1.14 -6.59
CA ASP A 36 14.63 -1.63 -5.63
C ASP A 36 13.21 -1.50 -6.17
N PHE A 37 12.91 -0.46 -6.96
CA PHE A 37 11.66 -0.36 -7.72
C PHE A 37 11.43 -1.59 -8.61
N ALA A 38 12.44 -2.01 -9.37
CA ALA A 38 12.36 -3.20 -10.21
C ALA A 38 12.21 -4.49 -9.38
N LYS A 39 12.96 -4.60 -8.27
CA LYS A 39 12.86 -5.75 -7.35
C LYS A 39 11.46 -5.87 -6.76
N VAL A 40 10.85 -4.77 -6.31
CA VAL A 40 9.49 -4.78 -5.77
C VAL A 40 8.51 -5.29 -6.82
N LYS A 41 8.61 -4.86 -8.09
CA LYS A 41 7.77 -5.38 -9.17
C LYS A 41 7.91 -6.89 -9.37
N GLU A 42 9.14 -7.40 -9.38
CA GLU A 42 9.40 -8.84 -9.50
C GLU A 42 8.76 -9.63 -8.35
N LEU A 43 8.97 -9.18 -7.11
CA LEU A 43 8.39 -9.83 -5.93
C LEU A 43 6.85 -9.75 -5.94
N SER A 44 6.28 -8.66 -6.45
CA SER A 44 4.83 -8.48 -6.61
C SER A 44 4.21 -9.48 -7.58
N GLU A 45 4.92 -9.84 -8.66
CA GLU A 45 4.48 -10.93 -9.53
C GLU A 45 4.63 -12.29 -8.86
N LYS A 46 5.71 -12.50 -8.11
CA LYS A 46 5.96 -13.75 -7.39
C LYS A 46 4.88 -14.06 -6.35
N ILE A 47 4.43 -13.06 -5.58
CA ILE A 47 3.44 -13.29 -4.51
C ILE A 47 2.07 -13.73 -5.03
N LYS A 48 1.71 -13.32 -6.26
CA LYS A 48 0.47 -13.79 -6.92
C LYS A 48 0.43 -15.31 -7.07
N GLY A 49 1.59 -15.97 -7.16
CA GLY A 49 1.71 -17.43 -7.25
C GLY A 49 1.32 -18.18 -5.97
N TYR A 50 1.01 -17.48 -4.87
CA TYR A 50 0.45 -18.05 -3.64
C TYR A 50 -1.08 -17.98 -3.57
N SER A 51 -1.73 -17.28 -4.51
CA SER A 51 -3.20 -17.18 -4.56
C SER A 51 -3.83 -18.55 -4.77
N GLY A 52 -4.80 -18.90 -3.92
CA GLY A 52 -5.48 -20.19 -3.87
C GLY A 52 -4.69 -21.31 -3.21
N ARG A 53 -3.54 -21.01 -2.59
CA ARG A 53 -2.60 -22.00 -2.04
C ARG A 53 -2.33 -21.85 -0.54
N LEU A 54 -2.88 -20.83 0.12
CA LEU A 54 -2.65 -20.57 1.55
C LEU A 54 -3.18 -21.70 2.45
N GLY A 55 -4.16 -22.47 1.96
CA GLY A 55 -4.70 -23.66 2.64
C GLY A 55 -3.89 -24.95 2.46
N GLU A 56 -2.90 -24.98 1.56
CA GLU A 56 -2.11 -26.18 1.26
C GLU A 56 -1.32 -26.69 2.48
N GLY A 57 -0.81 -25.77 3.31
CA GLY A 57 -0.07 -26.11 4.53
C GLY A 57 0.56 -24.91 5.23
N ALA A 58 0.98 -25.12 6.48
CA ALA A 58 1.54 -24.08 7.35
C ALA A 58 2.78 -23.41 6.77
N LYS A 59 3.66 -24.19 6.12
CA LYS A 59 4.87 -23.69 5.47
C LYS A 59 4.55 -22.75 4.30
N THR A 60 3.58 -23.11 3.45
CA THR A 60 3.15 -22.28 2.32
C THR A 60 2.62 -20.93 2.81
N LEU A 61 1.81 -20.94 3.87
CA LEU A 61 1.33 -19.72 4.50
C LEU A 61 2.49 -18.87 5.04
N LEU A 62 3.44 -19.47 5.78
CA LEU A 62 4.59 -18.75 6.32
C LEU A 62 5.43 -18.09 5.22
N GLU A 63 5.72 -18.81 4.14
CA GLU A 63 6.46 -18.28 3.00
C GLU A 63 5.75 -17.11 2.34
N CYS A 64 4.42 -17.20 2.18
CA CYS A 64 3.62 -16.09 1.64
C CYS A 64 3.66 -14.85 2.54
N LEU A 65 3.50 -15.03 3.86
CA LEU A 65 3.52 -13.91 4.81
C LEU A 65 4.89 -13.23 4.89
N LYS A 66 5.98 -14.00 4.85
CA LYS A 66 7.34 -13.44 4.78
C LYS A 66 7.57 -12.66 3.50
N LEU A 67 7.11 -13.18 2.37
CA LEU A 67 7.21 -12.49 1.09
C LEU A 67 6.37 -11.20 1.09
N ARG A 68 5.17 -11.24 1.66
CA ARG A 68 4.32 -10.05 1.86
C ARG A 68 5.08 -8.97 2.64
N ASP A 69 5.71 -9.33 3.75
CA ASP A 69 6.44 -8.35 4.57
C ASP A 69 7.64 -7.77 3.83
N GLU A 70 8.45 -8.59 3.15
CA GLU A 70 9.58 -8.12 2.35
C GLU A 70 9.12 -7.09 1.31
N ILE A 71 8.03 -7.41 0.60
CA ILE A 71 7.44 -6.54 -0.42
C ILE A 71 6.92 -5.24 0.20
N MET A 72 6.19 -5.32 1.32
CA MET A 72 5.57 -4.15 1.94
C MET A 72 6.61 -3.19 2.52
N VAL A 73 7.67 -3.71 3.14
CA VAL A 73 8.77 -2.89 3.67
C VAL A 73 9.52 -2.20 2.54
N LEU A 74 9.95 -2.96 1.52
CA LEU A 74 10.72 -2.40 0.42
C LEU A 74 9.87 -1.45 -0.45
N GLY A 75 8.62 -1.82 -0.73
CA GLY A 75 7.67 -1.00 -1.45
C GLY A 75 7.39 0.32 -0.74
N ALA A 76 7.20 0.31 0.59
CA ALA A 76 7.05 1.53 1.36
C ALA A 76 8.28 2.44 1.25
N GLN A 77 9.49 1.90 1.33
CA GLN A 77 10.73 2.67 1.19
C GLN A 77 10.85 3.33 -0.20
N VAL A 78 10.58 2.57 -1.27
CA VAL A 78 10.56 3.07 -2.67
C VAL A 78 9.54 4.20 -2.82
N ILE A 79 8.33 4.04 -2.28
CA ILE A 79 7.24 5.00 -2.40
C ILE A 79 7.51 6.27 -1.61
N VAL A 80 7.94 6.14 -0.35
CA VAL A 80 8.22 7.28 0.52
C VAL A 80 9.38 8.11 -0.04
N PHE A 81 10.46 7.48 -0.48
CA PHE A 81 11.60 8.20 -1.06
C PHE A 81 11.20 9.02 -2.29
N ALA A 82 10.44 8.45 -3.21
CA ALA A 82 10.01 9.15 -4.42
C ALA A 82 9.13 10.36 -4.10
N ASN A 83 8.21 10.23 -3.14
CA ASN A 83 7.39 11.34 -2.68
C ASN A 83 8.23 12.43 -2.00
N LEU A 84 9.17 12.05 -1.12
CA LEU A 84 10.06 13.01 -0.47
C LEU A 84 10.93 13.76 -1.49
N ARG A 85 11.50 13.07 -2.49
CA ARG A 85 12.25 13.70 -3.59
C ARG A 85 11.42 14.67 -4.41
N ARG A 86 10.14 14.36 -4.66
CA ARG A 86 9.20 15.29 -5.31
C ARG A 86 8.91 16.49 -4.42
N ASP A 87 8.74 16.30 -3.13
CA ASP A 87 8.39 17.37 -2.19
C ASP A 87 9.57 18.32 -1.92
N GLU A 88 10.81 17.93 -2.26
CA GLU A 88 11.97 18.84 -2.27
C GLU A 88 11.82 19.99 -3.27
N ASP A 89 11.25 19.69 -4.43
CA ASP A 89 10.99 20.64 -5.52
C ASP A 89 9.90 20.06 -6.42
N THR A 90 8.67 20.53 -6.20
CA THR A 90 7.50 20.02 -6.90
C THR A 90 7.47 20.40 -8.39
N ALA A 91 8.39 21.26 -8.87
CA ALA A 91 8.54 21.58 -10.30
C ALA A 91 9.57 20.67 -11.01
N HIS A 92 10.30 19.81 -10.28
CA HIS A 92 11.35 18.98 -10.84
C HIS A 92 10.78 17.74 -11.57
N SER A 93 10.71 17.82 -12.90
CA SER A 93 10.06 16.81 -13.76
C SER A 93 10.51 15.37 -13.53
N LYS A 94 11.82 15.15 -13.30
CA LYS A 94 12.35 13.79 -13.00
C LYS A 94 11.72 13.19 -11.74
N HIS A 95 11.59 13.98 -10.68
CA HIS A 95 11.10 13.49 -9.39
C HIS A 95 9.57 13.39 -9.37
N GLN A 96 8.87 14.23 -10.14
CA GLN A 96 7.45 14.02 -10.45
C GLN A 96 7.25 12.64 -11.09
N GLY A 97 8.01 12.31 -12.14
CA GLY A 97 7.90 11.02 -12.81
C GLY A 97 8.24 9.82 -11.91
N MET A 98 9.21 9.96 -11.00
CA MET A 98 9.50 8.95 -9.98
C MET A 98 8.32 8.75 -9.01
N ALA A 99 7.71 9.84 -8.54
CA ALA A 99 6.56 9.79 -7.65
C ALA A 99 5.32 9.19 -8.33
N ASP A 100 5.07 9.51 -9.61
CA ASP A 100 3.96 8.93 -10.38
C ASP A 100 4.13 7.41 -10.51
N ARG A 101 5.33 6.96 -10.89
CA ARG A 101 5.67 5.53 -10.98
C ARG A 101 5.52 4.82 -9.63
N ALA A 102 5.95 5.46 -8.55
CA ALA A 102 5.77 4.95 -7.19
C ALA A 102 4.29 4.84 -6.81
N GLY A 103 3.47 5.83 -7.20
CA GLY A 103 2.01 5.79 -7.02
C GLY A 103 1.38 4.58 -7.71
N SER A 104 1.73 4.34 -8.98
CA SER A 104 1.27 3.15 -9.72
C SER A 104 1.73 1.84 -9.04
N LEU A 105 2.99 1.79 -8.60
CA LEU A 105 3.53 0.64 -7.87
C LEU A 105 2.74 0.36 -6.58
N GLY A 106 2.35 1.40 -5.84
CA GLY A 106 1.53 1.25 -4.64
C GLY A 106 0.18 0.57 -4.93
N VAL A 107 -0.48 0.93 -6.03
CA VAL A 107 -1.74 0.30 -6.46
C VAL A 107 -1.51 -1.16 -6.88
N GLU A 108 -0.46 -1.42 -7.67
CA GLU A 108 -0.07 -2.77 -8.10
C GLU A 108 0.20 -3.68 -6.88
N LEU A 109 0.89 -3.15 -5.86
CA LEU A 109 1.20 -3.85 -4.62
C LEU A 109 -0.03 -4.24 -3.83
N GLN A 110 -0.92 -3.28 -3.55
CA GLN A 110 -2.16 -3.56 -2.83
C GLN A 110 -3.00 -4.60 -3.57
N THR A 111 -3.05 -4.52 -4.89
CA THR A 111 -3.74 -5.50 -5.73
C THR A 111 -3.11 -6.88 -5.59
N ALA A 112 -1.78 -6.99 -5.68
CA ALA A 112 -1.06 -8.26 -5.64
C ALA A 112 -1.23 -9.00 -4.30
N VAL A 113 -1.43 -8.31 -3.19
CA VAL A 113 -1.58 -8.93 -1.85
C VAL A 113 -3.03 -9.03 -1.39
N SER A 114 -3.98 -8.47 -2.14
CA SER A 114 -5.40 -8.36 -1.72
C SER A 114 -6.11 -9.70 -1.53
N PHE A 115 -5.61 -10.77 -2.15
CA PHE A 115 -6.17 -12.12 -2.02
C PHE A 115 -5.96 -12.76 -0.64
N ILE A 116 -4.95 -12.30 0.11
CA ILE A 116 -4.47 -12.99 1.33
C ILE A 116 -5.57 -13.04 2.40
N GLU A 117 -6.18 -11.90 2.74
CA GLU A 117 -7.22 -11.89 3.79
C GLU A 117 -8.48 -12.66 3.39
N PRO A 118 -9.09 -12.44 2.19
CA PRO A 118 -10.26 -13.21 1.76
C PRO A 118 -10.00 -14.72 1.72
N GLU A 119 -8.82 -15.14 1.29
CA GLU A 119 -8.46 -16.55 1.24
C GLU A 119 -8.29 -17.15 2.64
N LEU A 120 -7.64 -16.43 3.57
CA LEU A 120 -7.56 -16.86 4.98
C LEU A 120 -8.95 -16.99 5.62
N LEU A 121 -9.87 -16.09 5.28
CA LEU A 121 -11.25 -16.11 5.78
C LEU A 121 -12.08 -17.25 5.18
N SER A 122 -11.75 -17.73 3.99
CA SER A 122 -12.47 -18.83 3.32
C SER A 122 -12.01 -20.23 3.75
N LEU A 123 -10.85 -20.34 4.42
CA LEU A 123 -10.38 -21.62 4.96
C LEU A 123 -11.35 -22.19 6.01
N GLU A 124 -11.37 -23.51 6.16
CA GLU A 124 -12.17 -24.18 7.18
C GLU A 124 -11.82 -23.72 8.60
N ASP A 125 -12.80 -23.76 9.50
CA ASP A 125 -12.60 -23.41 10.91
C ASP A 125 -11.52 -24.29 11.55
N GLY A 126 -10.62 -23.67 12.31
CA GLY A 126 -9.50 -24.35 12.96
C GLY A 126 -8.30 -24.62 12.05
N ARG A 127 -8.39 -24.46 10.72
CA ARG A 127 -7.27 -24.71 9.80
C ARG A 127 -6.06 -23.83 10.11
N VAL A 128 -6.26 -22.52 10.25
CA VAL A 128 -5.18 -21.56 10.59
C VAL A 128 -4.63 -21.80 12.00
N SER A 129 -5.48 -22.19 12.95
CA SER A 129 -5.04 -22.58 14.31
C SER A 129 -4.16 -23.83 14.29
N GLY A 130 -4.48 -24.79 13.41
CA GLY A 130 -3.63 -25.95 13.13
C GLY A 130 -2.26 -25.53 12.61
N PHE A 131 -2.23 -24.62 11.62
CA PHE A 131 -0.97 -24.11 11.08
C PHE A 131 -0.09 -23.41 12.13
N LEU A 132 -0.70 -22.60 13.00
CA LEU A 132 0.00 -21.97 14.14
C LEU A 132 0.60 -22.98 15.13
N SER A 133 0.10 -24.21 15.16
CA SER A 133 0.61 -25.28 16.01
C SER A 133 1.69 -26.12 15.30
N GLU A 134 1.60 -26.23 13.97
CA GLU A 134 2.50 -27.02 13.13
C GLU A 134 3.81 -26.29 12.79
N GLU A 135 3.75 -24.98 12.57
CA GLU A 135 4.88 -24.18 12.10
C GLU A 135 5.20 -23.03 13.08
N PRO A 136 6.22 -23.18 13.95
CA PRO A 136 6.59 -22.17 14.95
C PRO A 136 6.91 -20.80 14.34
N GLY A 137 7.38 -20.74 13.09
CA GLY A 137 7.63 -19.48 12.40
C GLY A 137 6.37 -18.61 12.20
N LEU A 138 5.17 -19.20 12.26
CA LEU A 138 3.92 -18.45 12.18
C LEU A 138 3.57 -17.68 13.46
N ASP A 139 4.29 -17.91 14.56
CA ASP A 139 4.03 -17.18 15.82
C ASP A 139 4.26 -15.68 15.69
N GLU A 140 5.24 -15.25 14.88
CA GLU A 140 5.46 -13.83 14.55
C GLU A 140 4.22 -13.18 13.91
N TYR A 141 3.40 -13.99 13.24
CA TYR A 141 2.20 -13.58 12.52
C TYR A 141 0.90 -13.82 13.29
N ARG A 142 0.96 -14.38 14.50
CA ARG A 142 -0.22 -14.76 15.30
C ARG A 142 -1.20 -13.60 15.47
N GLN A 143 -0.72 -12.40 15.75
CA GLN A 143 -1.58 -11.23 15.92
C GLN A 143 -2.28 -10.84 14.61
N PHE A 144 -1.57 -10.87 13.49
CA PHE A 144 -2.14 -10.59 12.17
C PHE A 144 -3.23 -11.62 11.83
N LEU A 145 -2.92 -12.92 11.95
CA LEU A 145 -3.86 -14.00 11.66
C LEU A 145 -5.10 -13.92 12.56
N ASN A 146 -4.94 -13.64 13.85
CA ASN A 146 -6.06 -13.45 14.77
C ASN A 146 -6.94 -12.26 14.38
N ASN A 147 -6.34 -11.14 13.96
CA ASN A 147 -7.08 -9.97 13.51
C ASN A 147 -7.90 -10.25 12.25
N VAL A 148 -7.33 -11.01 11.30
CA VAL A 148 -8.05 -11.46 10.09
C VAL A 148 -9.21 -12.37 10.50
N LEU A 149 -8.94 -13.44 11.25
CA LEU A 149 -9.95 -14.42 11.65
C LEU A 149 -11.07 -13.83 12.52
N ARG A 150 -10.81 -12.76 13.29
CA ARG A 150 -11.85 -12.04 14.04
C ARG A 150 -12.93 -11.47 13.12
N ARG A 151 -12.62 -11.22 11.85
CA ARG A 151 -13.59 -10.73 10.85
C ARG A 151 -14.48 -11.84 10.30
N LYS A 152 -14.08 -13.12 10.44
CA LYS A 152 -14.79 -14.27 9.86
C LYS A 152 -16.29 -14.33 10.24
N PRO A 153 -16.71 -14.09 11.50
CA PRO A 153 -18.13 -14.03 11.85
C PRO A 153 -18.90 -12.87 11.20
N HIS A 154 -18.18 -11.89 10.65
CA HIS A 154 -18.69 -10.70 9.98
C HIS A 154 -18.38 -10.71 8.47
N THR A 155 -17.91 -11.83 7.92
CA THR A 155 -17.65 -12.00 6.49
C THR A 155 -18.63 -13.03 5.98
N LEU A 156 -19.49 -12.60 5.06
CA LEU A 156 -20.51 -13.46 4.49
C LEU A 156 -19.91 -14.33 3.37
N SER A 157 -20.73 -15.19 2.77
CA SER A 157 -20.30 -15.92 1.58
C SER A 157 -19.98 -14.95 0.44
N PRO A 158 -19.13 -15.32 -0.54
CA PRO A 158 -18.80 -14.46 -1.68
C PRO A 158 -20.03 -13.91 -2.43
N ARG A 159 -21.12 -14.70 -2.49
CA ARG A 159 -22.38 -14.29 -3.10
C ARG A 159 -23.10 -13.21 -2.29
N GLU A 160 -23.10 -13.33 -0.98
CA GLU A 160 -23.75 -12.36 -0.08
C GLU A 160 -22.95 -11.05 0.00
N GLU A 161 -21.62 -11.14 0.03
CA GLU A 161 -20.72 -9.98 -0.09
C GLU A 161 -20.93 -9.24 -1.42
N GLN A 162 -21.10 -9.97 -2.53
CA GLN A 162 -21.42 -9.37 -3.83
C GLN A 162 -22.77 -8.65 -3.81
N LEU A 163 -23.79 -9.25 -3.20
CA LEU A 163 -25.12 -8.62 -3.06
C LEU A 163 -25.05 -7.34 -2.21
N LEU A 164 -24.30 -7.35 -1.10
CA LEU A 164 -24.08 -6.16 -0.28
C LEU A 164 -23.33 -5.07 -1.06
N ALA A 165 -22.27 -5.43 -1.79
CA ALA A 165 -21.53 -4.48 -2.62
C ALA A 165 -22.42 -3.82 -3.68
N MET A 166 -23.33 -4.59 -4.31
CA MET A 166 -24.29 -4.05 -5.27
C MET A 166 -25.33 -3.12 -4.63
N ALA A 167 -25.62 -3.28 -3.34
CA ALA A 167 -26.53 -2.39 -2.60
C ALA A 167 -25.86 -1.06 -2.19
N GLY A 168 -24.54 -0.92 -2.34
CA GLY A 168 -23.78 0.27 -1.93
C GLY A 168 -24.27 1.57 -2.57
N GLU A 169 -24.65 1.56 -3.85
CA GLU A 169 -25.21 2.75 -4.51
C GLU A 169 -26.52 3.24 -3.84
N MET A 170 -27.32 2.31 -3.28
CA MET A 170 -28.53 2.67 -2.54
C MET A 170 -28.19 3.24 -1.15
N ASP A 171 -27.13 2.75 -0.52
CA ASP A 171 -26.64 3.21 0.79
C ASP A 171 -26.04 4.62 0.72
N ASP A 172 -25.37 4.96 -0.38
CA ASP A 172 -24.77 6.29 -0.60
C ASP A 172 -25.81 7.38 -0.95
N ALA A 173 -26.98 6.99 -1.45
CA ALA A 173 -27.98 7.92 -1.97
C ALA A 173 -28.45 8.99 -0.95
N PRO A 174 -28.78 8.66 0.32
CA PRO A 174 -29.19 9.67 1.30
C PRO A 174 -28.13 10.75 1.55
N TYR A 175 -26.84 10.38 1.61
CA TYR A 175 -25.76 11.33 1.80
C TYR A 175 -25.62 12.25 0.58
N ASN A 176 -25.68 11.69 -0.63
CA ASN A 176 -25.61 12.47 -1.86
C ASN A 176 -26.77 13.48 -1.97
N ILE A 177 -27.99 13.06 -1.63
CA ILE A 177 -29.17 13.95 -1.62
C ILE A 177 -28.98 15.08 -0.60
N PHE A 178 -28.55 14.76 0.63
CA PHE A 178 -28.27 15.77 1.65
C PHE A 178 -27.19 16.76 1.20
N SER A 179 -26.08 16.27 0.64
CA SER A 179 -24.98 17.10 0.17
C SER A 179 -25.42 18.06 -0.95
N MET A 180 -26.19 17.57 -1.94
CA MET A 180 -26.75 18.40 -3.00
C MET A 180 -27.70 19.46 -2.44
N LEU A 181 -28.61 19.07 -1.55
CA LEU A 181 -29.53 20.00 -0.91
C LEU A 181 -28.78 21.08 -0.13
N ASN A 182 -27.78 20.69 0.67
CA ASN A 182 -27.08 21.59 1.59
C ASN A 182 -26.10 22.53 0.89
N ASN A 183 -25.39 22.03 -0.13
CA ASN A 183 -24.26 22.74 -0.72
C ASN A 183 -24.58 23.38 -2.08
N ALA A 184 -25.63 22.93 -2.77
CA ALA A 184 -26.03 23.46 -4.08
C ALA A 184 -27.37 24.20 -4.05
N ASP A 185 -28.38 23.63 -3.37
CA ASP A 185 -29.76 24.13 -3.49
C ASP A 185 -30.16 25.10 -2.37
N MET A 186 -29.66 24.92 -1.15
CA MET A 186 -29.96 25.82 -0.03
C MET A 186 -29.40 27.23 -0.28
N ARG A 187 -30.28 28.22 -0.17
CA ARG A 187 -29.90 29.63 -0.18
C ARG A 187 -29.94 30.17 1.24
N PHE A 188 -28.82 30.69 1.69
CA PHE A 188 -28.68 31.34 2.98
C PHE A 188 -29.02 32.84 2.86
N PRO A 189 -29.71 33.44 3.85
CA PRO A 189 -30.04 34.86 3.86
C PRO A 189 -28.81 35.77 4.05
#